data_AF-A0A524JAX5-F1
#
_entry.id   AF-A0A524JAX5-F1
#
_cell.length_a   1.000
_cell.length_b   1.000
_cell.length_c   1.000
_cell.angle_alpha   90.00
_cell.angle_beta   90.00
_cell.angle_gamma   90.00
#
_symmetry.space_group_name_H-M   'P 1'
#
loop_
_entity.id
_entity.type
_entity.pdbx_description
1 polymer ?
#
loop_
_entity_poly.entity_id
_entity_poly.type
_entity_poly.pdbx_seq_one_letter_code
_entity_poly.pdbx_strand_id
1 'polypeptide(L)'
;MQSIERHLKSRYANEIEDFYLEDTHPLFEGSIRLKDAINSNINRYLQSKALIALGVKVAITVTSKQNTILYPAVVEAKEASLLPNDAMQIASDNYKLMNEGLVVNVDLVLEHNTLLTNAILGFYIFASILVLSFYYWTGVKKAGQEEMEKNSELFRLKEVEINHADNLKALMKDKKNLISEIKKIKKQLKKENVKASKNEDEMIKEIVALEEKIHNKINFINERQEEIDALKEKIKLFEKEARKESKQKTKVYNSVRKRLKTLYKNISIDKRAFIGFLDLTEDMKIKSEEIIHKL
;
A
#
# COMPACT_ATOMS: atom_id res chain seq x y z
N MET A 1 30.32 59.92 -11.97
CA MET A 1 30.99 60.80 -12.95
C MET A 1 31.40 62.13 -12.30
N GLN A 2 30.49 63.04 -11.94
CA GLN A 2 30.82 64.38 -11.39
C GLN A 2 31.67 64.43 -10.10
N SER A 3 31.53 63.47 -9.17
CA SER A 3 32.32 63.49 -7.92
C SER A 3 33.82 63.22 -8.12
N ILE A 4 34.16 62.41 -9.12
CA ILE A 4 35.55 62.03 -9.42
C ILE A 4 36.27 63.20 -10.11
N GLU A 5 35.59 63.88 -11.04
CA GLU A 5 36.08 65.10 -11.68
C GLU A 5 36.42 66.20 -10.68
N ARG A 6 35.55 66.41 -9.68
CA ARG A 6 35.75 67.46 -8.66
C ARG A 6 36.94 67.17 -7.74
N HIS A 7 37.16 65.90 -7.39
CA HIS A 7 38.31 65.49 -6.58
C HIS A 7 39.64 65.58 -7.33
N LEU A 8 39.65 65.22 -8.62
CA LEU A 8 40.83 65.36 -9.46
C LEU A 8 41.16 66.84 -9.69
N LYS A 9 40.16 67.67 -10.01
CA LYS A 9 40.34 69.12 -10.24
C LYS A 9 41.05 69.83 -9.08
N SER A 10 40.68 69.52 -7.84
CA SER A 10 41.30 70.13 -6.66
C SER A 10 42.73 69.62 -6.42
N ARG A 11 43.03 68.36 -6.74
CA ARG A 11 44.38 67.81 -6.59
C ARG A 11 45.35 68.35 -7.64
N TYR A 12 44.89 68.51 -8.87
CA TYR A 12 45.68 69.05 -9.98
C TYR A 12 45.95 70.55 -9.84
N ALA A 13 44.99 71.33 -9.32
CA ALA A 13 45.20 72.74 -9.03
C ALA A 13 46.31 72.94 -7.98
N ASN A 14 46.29 72.14 -6.91
CA ASN A 14 47.28 72.24 -5.83
C ASN A 14 48.67 71.69 -6.25
N GLU A 15 48.74 70.60 -7.02
CA GLU A 15 50.03 70.06 -7.52
C GLU A 15 50.71 71.00 -8.53
N ILE A 16 49.93 71.79 -9.28
CA ILE A 16 50.48 72.78 -10.21
C ILE A 16 51.00 73.98 -9.43
N GLU A 17 50.28 74.47 -8.41
CA GLU A 17 50.68 75.62 -7.58
C GLU A 17 52.01 75.38 -6.83
N ASP A 18 52.24 74.15 -6.33
CA ASP A 18 53.50 73.78 -5.64
C ASP A 18 54.72 73.69 -6.58
N PHE A 19 54.52 73.36 -7.87
CA PHE A 19 55.63 73.18 -8.83
C PHE A 19 56.10 74.49 -9.49
N TYR A 20 55.37 75.60 -9.29
CA TYR A 20 55.74 76.94 -9.80
C TYR A 20 56.89 77.61 -9.02
N LEU A 21 57.25 77.08 -7.84
CA LEU A 21 58.21 77.73 -6.92
C LEU A 21 59.63 77.15 -6.97
N GLU A 22 59.89 76.09 -7.73
CA GLU A 22 61.13 75.31 -7.54
C GLU A 22 62.37 75.85 -8.28
N ASP A 23 62.24 76.76 -9.26
CA ASP A 23 63.42 77.46 -9.82
C ASP A 23 63.08 78.76 -10.59
N THR A 24 62.93 79.88 -9.90
CA THR A 24 62.56 81.18 -10.51
C THR A 24 63.77 82.00 -10.99
N HIS A 25 65.00 81.57 -10.71
CA HIS A 25 66.23 82.30 -11.06
C HIS A 25 66.38 82.63 -12.56
N PRO A 26 66.20 81.67 -13.51
CA PRO A 26 66.41 81.94 -14.94
C PRO A 26 65.29 82.78 -15.59
N LEU A 27 64.16 82.98 -14.91
CA LEU A 27 63.05 83.83 -15.38
C LEU A 27 63.30 85.32 -15.08
N PHE A 28 64.00 85.63 -13.98
CA PHE A 28 64.38 87.00 -13.59
C PHE A 28 65.63 87.51 -14.32
N GLU A 29 66.48 86.60 -14.82
CA GLU A 29 67.63 86.96 -15.67
C GLU A 29 67.23 87.26 -17.13
N GLY A 30 65.99 86.99 -17.54
CA GLY A 30 65.49 87.24 -18.90
C GLY A 30 65.90 86.18 -19.93
N SER A 31 66.54 85.10 -19.49
CA SER A 31 67.07 84.01 -20.33
C SER A 31 65.97 83.17 -20.99
N ILE A 32 64.76 83.14 -20.40
CA ILE A 32 63.62 82.35 -20.90
C ILE A 32 62.31 83.15 -20.72
N ARG A 33 61.40 83.06 -21.70
CA ARG A 33 60.06 83.65 -21.61
C ARG A 33 59.16 82.77 -20.73
N LEU A 34 58.39 83.39 -19.84
CA LEU A 34 57.44 82.70 -18.95
C LEU A 34 56.47 81.78 -19.71
N LYS A 35 56.06 82.17 -20.93
CA LYS A 35 55.20 81.38 -21.83
C LYS A 35 55.82 80.02 -22.23
N ASP A 36 57.13 79.96 -22.44
CA ASP A 36 57.84 78.75 -22.88
C ASP A 36 58.14 77.78 -21.72
N ALA A 37 58.42 78.32 -20.52
CA ALA A 37 58.61 77.53 -19.31
C ALA A 37 57.32 76.80 -18.88
N ILE A 38 56.18 77.51 -18.93
CA ILE A 38 54.85 76.94 -18.62
C ILE A 38 54.51 75.81 -19.60
N ASN A 39 54.81 75.99 -20.90
CA ASN A 39 54.55 74.97 -21.92
C ASN A 39 55.39 73.69 -21.70
N SER A 40 56.69 73.83 -21.41
CA SER A 40 57.57 72.68 -21.17
C SER A 40 57.18 71.89 -19.91
N ASN A 41 56.83 72.59 -18.83
CA ASN A 41 56.44 71.97 -17.57
C ASN A 41 55.07 71.28 -17.66
N ILE A 42 54.08 71.91 -18.31
CA ILE A 42 52.75 71.30 -18.53
C ILE A 42 52.87 70.05 -19.42
N ASN A 43 53.67 70.09 -20.49
CA ASN A 43 53.88 68.91 -21.35
C ASN A 43 54.58 67.75 -20.63
N ARG A 44 55.57 68.05 -19.77
CA ARG A 44 56.24 67.04 -18.93
C ARG A 44 55.29 66.43 -17.90
N TYR A 45 54.43 67.25 -17.32
CA TYR A 45 53.42 66.81 -16.34
C TYR A 45 52.35 65.90 -16.98
N LEU A 46 51.85 66.26 -18.17
CA LEU A 46 50.91 65.44 -18.95
C LEU A 46 51.50 64.06 -19.31
N GLN A 47 52.79 63.97 -19.65
CA GLN A 47 53.45 62.69 -19.96
C GLN A 47 53.61 61.73 -18.76
N SER A 48 53.60 62.25 -17.53
CA SER A 48 53.85 61.45 -16.32
C SER A 48 52.64 60.66 -15.78
N LYS A 49 51.41 61.01 -16.19
CA LYS A 49 50.18 60.39 -15.67
C LYS A 49 49.66 59.32 -16.64
N ALA A 50 49.61 58.06 -16.19
CA ALA A 50 49.08 56.90 -16.90
C ALA A 50 47.60 57.00 -17.34
N LEU A 51 46.90 58.07 -16.92
CA LEU A 51 45.51 58.35 -17.28
C LEU A 51 45.35 58.75 -18.75
N ILE A 52 46.36 59.36 -19.38
CA ILE A 52 46.32 59.69 -20.82
C ILE A 52 46.42 58.40 -21.66
N ALA A 53 47.19 57.40 -21.21
CA ALA A 53 47.25 56.09 -21.86
C ALA A 53 45.89 55.35 -21.82
N LEU A 54 45.01 55.70 -20.88
CA LEU A 54 43.64 55.19 -20.79
C LEU A 54 42.63 55.97 -21.66
N GLY A 55 43.08 56.92 -22.48
CA GLY A 55 42.24 57.66 -23.44
C GLY A 55 41.56 58.92 -22.88
N VAL A 56 42.07 59.47 -21.77
CA VAL A 56 41.56 60.73 -21.20
C VAL A 56 42.30 61.92 -21.82
N LYS A 57 41.61 62.78 -22.58
CA LYS A 57 42.16 64.07 -23.03
C LYS A 57 41.93 65.13 -21.96
N VAL A 58 43.03 65.67 -21.43
CA VAL A 58 43.01 66.77 -20.45
C VAL A 58 43.27 68.07 -21.21
N ALA A 59 42.28 68.95 -21.29
CA ALA A 59 42.45 70.28 -21.87
C ALA A 59 42.79 71.26 -20.74
N ILE A 60 44.07 71.60 -20.61
CA ILE A 60 44.54 72.57 -19.62
C ILE A 60 44.55 73.94 -20.29
N THR A 61 43.80 74.90 -19.75
CA THR A 61 43.83 76.30 -20.20
C THR A 61 44.36 77.17 -19.07
N VAL A 62 45.46 77.88 -19.31
CA VAL A 62 46.05 78.79 -18.33
C VAL A 62 45.79 80.22 -18.77
N THR A 63 45.05 80.97 -17.96
CA THR A 63 44.60 82.33 -18.29
C THR A 63 45.04 83.31 -17.20
N SER A 64 45.56 84.48 -17.58
CA SER A 64 45.79 85.60 -16.65
C SER A 64 44.45 86.29 -16.29
N LYS A 65 44.37 87.00 -15.16
CA LYS A 65 43.16 87.74 -14.70
C LYS A 65 42.62 88.75 -15.71
N GLN A 66 43.42 89.19 -16.68
CA GLN A 66 43.02 90.08 -17.78
C GLN A 66 42.61 89.33 -19.06
N ASN A 67 42.27 88.05 -18.94
CA ASN A 67 41.76 87.21 -20.02
C ASN A 67 42.77 86.96 -21.16
N THR A 68 44.07 87.17 -20.90
CA THR A 68 45.15 86.82 -21.82
C THR A 68 45.46 85.33 -21.71
N ILE A 69 45.27 84.61 -22.81
CA ILE A 69 45.54 83.17 -22.91
C ILE A 69 47.05 82.97 -22.94
N LEU A 70 47.61 82.34 -21.90
CA LEU A 70 49.03 82.02 -21.82
C LEU A 70 49.33 80.62 -22.36
N TYR A 71 48.32 79.74 -22.39
CA TYR A 71 48.38 78.42 -23.01
C TYR A 71 46.99 77.99 -23.53
N PRO A 72 46.88 77.39 -24.74
CA PRO A 72 47.96 77.01 -25.65
C PRO A 72 48.56 78.23 -26.38
N ALA A 73 49.87 78.16 -26.69
CA ALA A 73 50.54 79.24 -27.42
C ALA A 73 49.87 79.41 -28.79
N VAL A 74 49.16 80.52 -28.97
CA VAL A 74 48.71 80.95 -30.29
C VAL A 74 49.99 81.25 -31.07
N VAL A 75 50.26 80.43 -32.09
CA VAL A 75 51.40 80.62 -32.98
C VAL A 75 51.13 81.89 -33.78
N GLU A 76 51.45 83.05 -33.21
CA GLU A 76 51.55 84.28 -33.96
C GLU A 76 52.71 84.12 -34.95
N ALA A 77 52.36 84.26 -36.22
CA ALA A 77 53.25 84.12 -37.35
C ALA A 77 54.54 84.91 -37.12
N LYS A 78 55.66 84.23 -37.35
CA LYS A 78 57.03 84.73 -37.16
C LYS A 78 57.33 85.80 -38.22
N GLU A 79 56.77 86.99 -38.09
CA GLU A 79 57.24 88.18 -38.77
C GLU A 79 58.20 88.96 -37.87
N ALA A 80 59.41 89.16 -38.39
CA ALA A 80 60.37 90.21 -38.09
C ALA A 80 60.66 90.56 -36.62
N SER A 81 61.88 90.23 -36.17
CA SER A 81 62.86 91.22 -35.67
C SER A 81 64.13 90.50 -35.16
N LEU A 82 65.18 90.49 -35.98
CA LEU A 82 66.56 90.24 -35.57
C LEU A 82 67.11 91.49 -34.86
N LEU A 83 66.63 91.76 -33.65
CA LEU A 83 67.21 92.73 -32.73
C LEU A 83 67.60 92.01 -31.43
N PRO A 84 68.74 92.36 -30.82
CA PRO A 84 69.10 91.84 -29.51
C PRO A 84 68.12 92.43 -28.50
N ASN A 85 67.06 91.67 -28.20
CA ASN A 85 66.11 92.04 -27.16
C ASN A 85 66.84 91.98 -25.82
N ASP A 86 66.91 93.13 -25.17
CA ASP A 86 67.57 93.31 -23.89
C ASP A 86 66.94 92.35 -22.86
N ALA A 87 67.75 91.49 -22.24
CA ALA A 87 67.28 90.50 -21.27
C ALA A 87 66.46 91.14 -20.13
N MET A 88 66.73 92.42 -19.85
CA MET A 88 66.01 93.25 -18.89
C MET A 88 64.53 93.49 -19.27
N GLN A 89 64.19 93.58 -20.56
CA GLN A 89 62.79 93.74 -21.00
C GLN A 89 62.01 92.44 -20.83
N ILE A 90 62.63 91.30 -21.17
CA ILE A 90 62.02 89.97 -20.98
C ILE A 90 61.78 89.69 -19.49
N ALA A 91 62.74 90.05 -18.63
CA ALA A 91 62.61 89.95 -17.18
C ALA A 91 61.51 90.86 -16.61
N SER A 92 61.39 92.11 -17.09
CA SER A 92 60.33 93.04 -16.68
C SER A 92 58.94 92.52 -17.07
N ASP A 93 58.79 92.00 -18.29
CA ASP A 93 57.52 91.45 -18.77
C ASP A 93 57.15 90.15 -18.02
N ASN A 94 58.13 89.29 -17.73
CA ASN A 94 57.94 88.13 -16.86
C ASN A 94 57.49 88.55 -15.45
N TYR A 95 58.10 89.60 -14.87
CA TYR A 95 57.76 90.10 -13.54
C TYR A 95 56.32 90.65 -13.47
N LYS A 96 55.89 91.42 -14.47
CA LYS A 96 54.51 91.93 -14.57
C LYS A 96 53.50 90.79 -14.64
N LEU A 97 53.75 89.81 -15.49
CA LEU A 97 52.85 88.65 -15.66
C LEU A 97 52.77 87.78 -14.40
N MET A 98 53.86 87.68 -13.63
CA MET A 98 53.87 86.93 -12.37
C MET A 98 53.11 87.67 -11.25
N ASN A 99 53.24 88.99 -11.18
CA ASN A 99 52.58 89.81 -10.15
C ASN A 99 51.06 89.94 -10.39
N GLU A 100 50.59 89.64 -11.60
CA GLU A 100 49.16 89.67 -11.97
C GLU A 100 48.37 88.43 -11.50
N GLY A 101 49.05 87.36 -11.09
CA GLY A 101 48.45 86.13 -10.58
C GLY A 101 47.80 85.27 -11.67
N LEU A 102 48.28 84.04 -11.85
CA LEU A 102 47.77 83.11 -12.85
C LEU A 102 46.58 82.30 -12.31
N VAL A 103 45.53 82.14 -13.12
CA VAL A 103 44.40 81.25 -12.81
C VAL A 103 44.43 80.07 -13.77
N VAL A 104 44.68 78.88 -13.23
CA VAL A 104 44.75 77.64 -14.01
C VAL A 104 43.36 76.98 -14.03
N ASN A 105 42.75 76.87 -15.21
CA ASN A 105 41.50 76.15 -15.41
C ASN A 105 41.78 74.83 -16.16
N VAL A 106 41.53 73.72 -15.48
CA VAL A 106 41.66 72.38 -16.06
C VAL A 106 40.26 71.85 -16.36
N ASP A 107 39.96 71.64 -17.64
CA ASP A 107 38.75 70.98 -18.11
C ASP A 107 39.09 69.55 -18.57
N LEU A 108 38.46 68.58 -17.90
CA LEU A 108 38.60 67.16 -18.18
C LEU A 108 37.41 66.75 -19.05
N VAL A 109 37.65 66.53 -20.34
CA VAL A 109 36.61 66.04 -21.24
C VAL A 109 36.83 64.55 -21.44
N LEU A 110 36.04 63.73 -20.72
CA LEU A 110 35.99 62.29 -20.95
C LEU A 110 35.17 62.02 -22.22
N GLU A 111 35.87 61.64 -23.30
CA GLU A 111 35.24 61.27 -24.57
C GLU A 111 34.51 59.91 -24.42
N HIS A 112 33.30 59.82 -24.97
CA HIS A 112 32.54 58.56 -24.99
C HIS A 112 33.27 57.58 -25.92
N ASN A 113 33.36 56.30 -25.53
CA ASN A 113 34.16 55.21 -26.14
C ASN A 113 35.57 54.98 -25.56
N THR A 114 35.80 55.33 -24.29
CA THR A 114 37.00 54.91 -23.55
C THR A 114 36.86 53.48 -22.99
N LEU A 115 37.98 52.76 -22.88
CA LEU A 115 38.05 51.39 -22.33
C LEU A 115 37.36 51.26 -20.96
N LEU A 116 37.36 52.34 -20.17
CA LEU A 116 36.74 52.39 -18.85
C LEU A 116 35.20 52.27 -18.93
N THR A 117 34.57 52.92 -19.92
CA THR A 117 33.12 52.79 -20.15
C THR A 117 32.76 51.38 -20.59
N ASN A 118 33.56 50.78 -21.48
CA ASN A 118 33.36 49.40 -21.91
C ASN A 118 33.60 48.39 -20.78
N ALA A 119 34.56 48.64 -19.89
CA ALA A 119 34.81 47.81 -18.71
C ALA A 119 33.64 47.84 -17.73
N ILE A 120 33.06 49.02 -17.49
CA ILE A 120 31.86 49.16 -16.63
C ILE A 120 30.67 48.42 -17.26
N LEU A 121 30.46 48.55 -18.58
CA LEU A 121 29.40 47.84 -19.28
C LEU A 121 29.56 46.32 -19.18
N GLY A 122 30.79 45.82 -19.38
CA GLY A 122 31.11 44.40 -19.23
C GLY A 122 30.84 43.88 -17.81
N PHE A 123 31.16 44.68 -16.79
CA PHE A 123 30.87 44.35 -15.39
C PHE A 123 29.37 44.17 -15.13
N TYR A 124 28.53 45.06 -15.67
CA TYR A 124 27.07 44.93 -15.54
C TYR A 124 26.51 43.69 -16.25
N ILE A 125 27.00 43.38 -17.45
CA ILE A 125 26.60 42.17 -18.19
C ILE A 125 27.01 40.92 -17.40
N PHE A 126 28.24 40.91 -16.87
CA PHE A 126 28.74 39.78 -16.09
C PHE A 126 27.94 39.58 -14.80
N ALA A 127 27.63 40.66 -14.07
CA ALA A 127 26.79 40.59 -12.88
C ALA A 127 25.39 40.02 -13.18
N SER A 128 24.79 40.41 -14.32
CA SER A 128 23.50 39.88 -14.77
C SER A 128 23.56 38.38 -15.05
N ILE A 129 24.60 37.91 -15.76
CA ILE A 129 24.80 36.48 -16.05
C ILE A 129 25.01 35.68 -14.76
N LEU A 130 25.77 36.22 -13.80
CA LEU A 130 26.02 35.57 -12.51
C LEU A 130 24.72 35.33 -11.74
N VAL A 131 23.84 36.33 -11.68
CA VAL A 131 22.53 36.20 -11.02
C VAL A 131 21.69 35.11 -11.70
N LEU A 132 21.59 35.13 -13.03
CA LEU A 132 20.87 34.11 -13.80
C LEU A 132 21.43 32.70 -13.58
N SER A 133 22.75 32.55 -13.60
CA SER A 133 23.41 31.26 -13.36
C SER A 133 23.15 30.74 -11.95
N PHE A 134 23.18 31.61 -10.94
CA PHE A 134 22.87 31.24 -9.56
C PHE A 134 21.42 30.76 -9.39
N TYR A 135 20.46 31.46 -10.01
CA TYR A 135 19.07 31.03 -10.03
C TYR A 135 18.87 29.70 -10.75
N TYR A 136 19.54 29.49 -11.89
CA TYR A 136 19.48 28.22 -12.63
C TYR A 136 20.06 27.07 -11.80
N TRP A 137 21.22 27.25 -11.19
CA TRP A 137 21.83 26.23 -10.30
C TRP A 137 20.95 25.88 -9.11
N THR A 138 20.36 26.91 -8.48
CA THR A 138 19.46 26.72 -7.33
C THR A 138 18.17 26.01 -7.75
N GLY A 139 17.61 26.38 -8.91
CA GLY A 139 16.42 25.76 -9.47
C GLY A 139 16.61 24.29 -9.85
N VAL A 140 17.73 23.95 -10.51
CA VAL A 140 18.06 22.57 -10.89
C VAL A 140 18.27 21.69 -9.66
N LYS A 141 18.94 22.19 -8.62
CA LYS A 141 19.14 21.43 -7.38
C LYS A 141 17.82 21.14 -6.66
N LYS A 142 16.91 22.11 -6.62
CA LYS A 142 15.58 21.94 -6.01
C LYS A 142 14.70 20.97 -6.82
N ALA A 143 14.70 21.11 -8.15
CA ALA A 143 13.98 20.19 -9.04
C ALA A 143 14.50 18.75 -8.91
N GLY A 144 15.81 18.56 -8.79
CA GLY A 144 16.40 17.24 -8.57
C GLY A 144 16.00 16.60 -7.25
N GLN A 145 15.91 17.38 -6.16
CA GLN A 145 15.45 16.87 -4.86
C GLN A 145 13.97 16.44 -4.92
N GLU A 146 13.10 17.28 -5.49
CA GLU A 146 11.68 16.95 -5.64
C GLU A 146 11.47 15.72 -6.53
N GLU A 147 12.30 15.54 -7.57
CA GLU A 147 12.25 14.37 -8.44
C GLU A 147 12.75 13.10 -7.73
N MET A 148 13.80 13.20 -6.91
CA MET A 148 14.28 12.07 -6.09
C MET A 148 13.24 11.64 -5.07
N GLU A 149 12.58 12.58 -4.39
CA GLU A 149 11.49 12.30 -3.45
C GLU A 149 10.32 11.62 -4.17
N LYS A 150 9.85 12.18 -5.29
CA LYS A 150 8.78 11.58 -6.11
C LYS A 150 9.15 10.19 -6.61
N ASN A 151 10.38 9.99 -7.06
CA ASN A 151 10.84 8.68 -7.52
C ASN A 151 10.87 7.67 -6.36
N SER A 152 11.32 8.07 -5.17
CA SER A 152 11.31 7.20 -3.99
C SER A 152 9.88 6.80 -3.58
N GLU A 153 8.93 7.74 -3.64
CA GLU A 153 7.52 7.45 -3.40
C GLU A 153 6.95 6.51 -4.47
N LEU A 154 7.27 6.75 -5.75
CA LEU A 154 6.89 5.86 -6.86
C LEU A 154 7.41 4.44 -6.65
N PHE A 155 8.66 4.28 -6.24
CA PHE A 155 9.23 2.96 -5.94
C PHE A 155 8.48 2.28 -4.79
N ARG A 156 8.20 3.00 -3.69
CA ARG A 156 7.43 2.48 -2.57
C ARG A 156 6.02 2.08 -2.98
N LEU A 157 5.33 2.92 -3.75
CA LEU A 157 3.98 2.65 -4.24
C LEU A 157 3.97 1.42 -5.16
N LYS A 158 4.94 1.31 -6.05
CA LYS A 158 5.07 0.17 -6.96
C LYS A 158 5.34 -1.14 -6.20
N GLU A 159 6.16 -1.10 -5.15
CA GLU A 159 6.39 -2.26 -4.29
C GLU A 159 5.10 -2.70 -3.59
N VAL A 160 4.34 -1.75 -3.05
CA VAL A 160 3.04 -2.01 -2.43
C VAL A 160 2.04 -2.58 -3.44
N GLU A 161 1.99 -2.05 -4.66
CA GLU A 161 1.15 -2.56 -5.74
C GLU A 161 1.49 -4.01 -6.11
N ILE A 162 2.79 -4.33 -6.26
CA ILE A 162 3.26 -5.70 -6.54
C ILE A 162 2.85 -6.64 -5.41
N ASN A 163 3.09 -6.24 -4.15
CA ASN A 163 2.71 -7.04 -2.99
C ASN A 163 1.20 -7.29 -2.92
N HIS A 164 0.38 -6.27 -3.19
CA HIS A 164 -1.07 -6.44 -3.26
C HIS A 164 -1.51 -7.32 -4.42
N ALA A 165 -0.90 -7.20 -5.60
CA ALA A 165 -1.19 -8.04 -6.75
C ALA A 165 -0.87 -9.52 -6.47
N ASP A 166 0.25 -9.79 -5.81
CA ASP A 166 0.64 -11.16 -5.45
C ASP A 166 -0.23 -11.73 -4.32
N ASN A 167 -0.59 -10.92 -3.32
CA ASN A 167 -1.57 -11.30 -2.31
C ASN A 167 -2.92 -11.64 -2.95
N LEU A 168 -3.40 -10.83 -3.91
CA LEU A 168 -4.64 -11.10 -4.64
C LEU A 168 -4.57 -12.41 -5.42
N LYS A 169 -3.44 -12.70 -6.09
CA LYS A 169 -3.24 -13.98 -6.78
C LYS A 169 -3.26 -15.17 -5.81
N ALA A 170 -2.61 -15.04 -4.65
CA ALA A 170 -2.63 -16.05 -3.61
C ALA A 170 -4.06 -16.31 -3.11
N LEU A 171 -4.80 -15.24 -2.77
CA LEU A 171 -6.21 -15.33 -2.35
C LEU A 171 -7.11 -15.96 -3.44
N MET A 172 -6.88 -15.63 -4.72
CA MET A 172 -7.63 -16.25 -5.81
C MET A 172 -7.34 -17.75 -5.93
N LYS A 173 -6.08 -18.16 -5.74
CA LYS A 173 -5.69 -19.57 -5.72
C LYS A 173 -6.34 -20.31 -4.56
N ASP A 174 -6.33 -19.72 -3.36
CA ASP A 174 -6.94 -20.29 -2.17
C ASP A 174 -8.46 -20.40 -2.32
N LYS A 175 -9.11 -19.35 -2.84
CA LYS A 175 -10.54 -19.38 -3.18
C LYS A 175 -10.86 -20.53 -4.15
N LYS A 176 -10.05 -20.72 -5.20
CA LYS A 176 -10.22 -21.81 -6.16
C LYS A 176 -10.08 -23.18 -5.50
N ASN A 177 -9.08 -23.34 -4.63
CA ASN A 177 -8.85 -24.56 -3.86
C ASN A 177 -10.04 -24.87 -2.94
N LEU A 178 -10.50 -23.89 -2.14
CA LEU A 178 -11.65 -24.02 -1.25
C LEU A 178 -12.93 -24.37 -2.01
N ILE A 179 -13.20 -23.73 -3.15
CA ILE A 179 -14.35 -24.08 -4.00
C ILE A 179 -14.25 -25.54 -4.47
N SER A 180 -13.04 -26.01 -4.81
CA SER A 180 -12.83 -27.39 -5.24
C SER A 180 -13.06 -28.39 -4.10
N GLU A 181 -12.64 -28.05 -2.86
CA GLU A 181 -12.84 -28.85 -1.67
C GLU A 181 -14.31 -28.91 -1.27
N ILE A 182 -15.00 -27.77 -1.24
CA ILE A 182 -16.45 -27.69 -1.02
C ILE A 182 -17.19 -28.58 -2.03
N LYS A 183 -16.80 -28.54 -3.31
CA LYS A 183 -17.40 -29.38 -4.35
C LYS A 183 -17.14 -30.87 -4.10
N LYS A 184 -15.94 -31.25 -3.64
CA LYS A 184 -15.60 -32.64 -3.28
C LYS A 184 -16.42 -33.11 -2.09
N ILE A 185 -16.48 -32.32 -1.01
CA ILE A 185 -17.24 -32.62 0.20
C ILE A 185 -18.73 -32.76 -0.13
N LYS A 186 -19.30 -31.81 -0.89
CA LYS A 186 -20.71 -31.89 -1.32
C LYS A 186 -21.00 -33.16 -2.15
N LYS A 187 -20.05 -33.59 -2.98
CA LYS A 187 -20.17 -34.83 -3.76
C LYS A 187 -20.08 -36.07 -2.87
N GLN A 188 -19.19 -36.08 -1.87
CA GLN A 188 -19.08 -37.16 -0.89
C GLN A 188 -20.35 -37.26 -0.05
N LEU A 189 -20.82 -36.16 0.52
CA LEU A 189 -22.05 -36.08 1.29
C LEU A 189 -23.25 -36.58 0.48
N LYS A 190 -23.39 -36.16 -0.78
CA LYS A 190 -24.47 -36.65 -1.66
C LYS A 190 -24.38 -38.16 -1.90
N LYS A 191 -23.17 -38.70 -2.07
CA LYS A 191 -22.98 -40.15 -2.24
C LYS A 191 -23.33 -40.90 -0.97
N GLU A 192 -22.93 -40.38 0.18
CA GLU A 192 -23.20 -40.98 1.49
C GLU A 192 -24.69 -40.95 1.82
N ASN A 193 -25.38 -39.83 1.60
CA ASN A 193 -26.84 -39.74 1.74
C ASN A 193 -27.58 -40.75 0.84
N VAL A 194 -27.15 -40.92 -0.41
CA VAL A 194 -27.76 -41.92 -1.31
C VAL A 194 -27.49 -43.34 -0.82
N LYS A 195 -26.29 -43.62 -0.27
CA LYS A 195 -25.99 -44.93 0.31
C LYS A 195 -26.82 -45.19 1.57
N ALA A 196 -26.92 -44.21 2.47
CA ALA A 196 -27.71 -44.30 3.69
C ALA A 196 -29.20 -44.51 3.37
N SER A 197 -29.76 -43.73 2.46
CA SER A 197 -31.15 -43.89 2.00
C SER A 197 -31.40 -45.27 1.38
N LYS A 198 -30.49 -45.79 0.55
CA LYS A 198 -30.62 -47.15 0.02
C LYS A 198 -30.56 -48.23 1.10
N ASN A 199 -29.68 -48.04 2.09
CA ASN A 199 -29.56 -48.96 3.21
C ASN A 199 -30.80 -48.92 4.10
N GLU A 200 -31.36 -47.73 4.37
CA GLU A 200 -32.65 -47.58 5.05
C GLU A 200 -33.76 -48.28 4.27
N ASP A 201 -33.85 -48.08 2.95
CA ASP A 201 -34.86 -48.76 2.11
C ASP A 201 -34.73 -50.29 2.16
N GLU A 202 -33.50 -50.82 2.20
CA GLU A 202 -33.23 -52.25 2.32
C GLU A 202 -33.62 -52.78 3.71
N MET A 203 -33.27 -52.07 4.78
CA MET A 203 -33.68 -52.40 6.14
C MET A 203 -35.20 -52.35 6.32
N ILE A 204 -35.88 -51.36 5.72
CA ILE A 204 -37.35 -51.27 5.74
C ILE A 204 -37.97 -52.47 5.04
N LYS A 205 -37.43 -52.90 3.89
CA LYS A 205 -37.91 -54.12 3.21
C LYS A 205 -37.73 -55.37 4.06
N GLU A 206 -36.59 -55.48 4.75
CA GLU A 206 -36.34 -56.60 5.66
C GLU A 206 -37.32 -56.58 6.84
N ILE A 207 -37.58 -55.42 7.44
CA ILE A 207 -38.56 -55.25 8.52
C ILE A 207 -39.95 -55.70 8.04
N VAL A 208 -40.41 -55.22 6.89
CA VAL A 208 -41.72 -55.61 6.33
C VAL A 208 -41.80 -57.12 6.10
N ALA A 209 -40.73 -57.73 5.56
CA ALA A 209 -40.68 -59.18 5.36
C ALA A 209 -40.68 -59.97 6.68
N LEU A 210 -40.04 -59.45 7.73
CA LEU A 210 -40.07 -60.03 9.07
C LEU A 210 -41.43 -59.86 9.73
N GLU A 211 -42.07 -58.70 9.60
CA GLU A 211 -43.44 -58.45 10.07
C GLU A 211 -44.44 -59.41 9.42
N GLU A 212 -44.34 -59.63 8.10
CA GLU A 212 -45.16 -60.61 7.39
C GLU A 212 -44.93 -62.04 7.92
N LYS A 213 -43.68 -62.44 8.15
CA LYS A 213 -43.36 -63.74 8.76
C LYS A 213 -43.92 -63.87 10.18
N ILE A 214 -43.89 -62.81 10.98
CA ILE A 214 -44.46 -62.80 12.33
C ILE A 214 -45.97 -62.93 12.24
N HIS A 215 -46.63 -62.18 11.36
CA HIS A 215 -48.07 -62.25 11.17
C HIS A 215 -48.52 -63.66 10.75
N ASN A 216 -47.81 -64.27 9.79
CA ASN A 216 -48.08 -65.65 9.36
C ASN A 216 -47.90 -66.66 10.51
N LYS A 217 -46.86 -66.49 11.35
CA LYS A 217 -46.66 -67.34 12.53
C LYS A 217 -47.77 -67.16 13.57
N ILE A 218 -48.23 -65.94 13.82
CA ILE A 218 -49.34 -65.67 14.74
C ILE A 218 -50.61 -66.35 14.24
N ASN A 219 -50.93 -66.22 12.95
CA ASN A 219 -52.09 -66.86 12.35
C ASN A 219 -52.01 -68.39 12.50
N PHE A 220 -50.86 -68.99 12.18
CA PHE A 220 -50.65 -70.43 12.37
C PHE A 220 -50.78 -70.87 13.84
N ILE A 221 -50.27 -70.09 14.80
CA ILE A 221 -50.42 -70.38 16.23
C ILE A 221 -51.89 -70.32 16.64
N ASN A 222 -52.64 -69.33 16.18
CA ASN A 222 -54.06 -69.19 16.47
C ASN A 222 -54.86 -70.39 15.93
N GLU A 223 -54.64 -70.78 14.67
CA GLU A 223 -55.26 -71.96 14.07
C GLU A 223 -54.95 -73.23 14.89
N ARG A 224 -53.68 -73.42 15.27
CA ARG A 224 -53.28 -74.55 16.11
C ARG A 224 -53.91 -74.52 17.50
N GLN A 225 -54.07 -73.34 18.09
CA GLN A 225 -54.71 -73.17 19.38
C GLN A 225 -56.20 -73.54 19.30
N GLU A 226 -56.90 -73.11 18.24
CA GLU A 226 -58.28 -73.50 17.96
C GLU A 226 -58.42 -75.02 17.76
N GLU A 227 -57.51 -75.66 17.02
CA GLU A 227 -57.47 -77.11 16.87
C GLU A 227 -57.28 -77.83 18.22
N ILE A 228 -56.33 -77.35 19.04
CA ILE A 228 -56.07 -77.91 20.36
C ILE A 228 -57.30 -77.80 21.25
N ASP A 229 -57.98 -76.66 21.24
CA ASP A 229 -59.15 -76.45 22.09
C ASP A 229 -60.35 -77.28 21.59
N ALA A 230 -60.54 -77.43 20.27
CA ALA A 230 -61.53 -78.35 19.71
C ALA A 230 -61.24 -79.82 20.09
N LEU A 231 -59.98 -80.25 20.05
CA LEU A 231 -59.57 -81.59 20.48
C LEU A 231 -59.77 -81.81 21.98
N LYS A 232 -59.44 -80.82 22.82
CA LYS A 232 -59.70 -80.87 24.27
C LYS A 232 -61.19 -81.02 24.56
N GLU A 233 -62.06 -80.31 23.85
CA GLU A 233 -63.51 -80.46 24.01
C GLU A 233 -63.99 -81.85 23.58
N LYS A 234 -63.48 -82.41 22.47
CA LYS A 234 -63.76 -83.81 22.09
C LYS A 234 -63.31 -84.80 23.16
N ILE A 235 -62.11 -84.62 23.73
CA ILE A 235 -61.62 -85.47 24.83
C ILE A 235 -62.54 -85.38 26.04
N LYS A 236 -62.97 -84.17 26.45
CA LYS A 236 -63.92 -83.99 27.56
C LYS A 236 -65.25 -84.71 27.31
N LEU A 237 -65.75 -84.69 26.08
CA LEU A 237 -66.98 -85.41 25.71
C LEU A 237 -66.79 -86.92 25.85
N PHE A 238 -65.71 -87.47 25.29
CA PHE A 238 -65.39 -88.90 25.43
C PHE A 238 -65.16 -89.32 26.89
N GLU A 239 -64.47 -88.50 27.69
CA GLU A 239 -64.30 -88.76 29.12
C GLU A 239 -65.63 -88.75 29.88
N LYS A 240 -66.55 -87.84 29.53
CA LYS A 240 -67.88 -87.78 30.13
C LYS A 240 -68.71 -88.99 29.75
N GLU A 241 -68.62 -89.45 28.51
CA GLU A 241 -69.26 -90.68 28.04
C GLU A 241 -68.68 -91.91 28.75
N ALA A 242 -67.35 -92.06 28.79
CA ALA A 242 -66.68 -93.14 29.51
C ALA A 242 -67.03 -93.16 31.01
N ARG A 243 -67.14 -91.98 31.66
CA ARG A 243 -67.60 -91.87 33.06
C ARG A 243 -69.07 -92.25 33.24
N LYS A 244 -69.95 -91.93 32.28
CA LYS A 244 -71.35 -92.37 32.31
C LYS A 244 -71.44 -93.88 32.14
N GLU A 245 -70.69 -94.43 31.19
CA GLU A 245 -70.65 -95.86 30.92
C GLU A 245 -70.12 -96.65 32.14
N SER A 246 -69.04 -96.17 32.78
CA SER A 246 -68.49 -96.82 33.98
C SER A 246 -69.46 -96.76 35.17
N LYS A 247 -70.15 -95.63 35.38
CA LYS A 247 -71.22 -95.51 36.39
C LYS A 247 -72.38 -96.46 36.10
N GLN A 248 -72.78 -96.58 34.84
CA GLN A 248 -73.83 -97.51 34.43
C GLN A 248 -73.41 -98.96 34.69
N LYS A 249 -72.21 -99.38 34.24
CA LYS A 249 -71.65 -100.72 34.52
C LYS A 249 -71.61 -101.02 36.02
N THR A 250 -71.18 -100.06 36.84
CA THR A 250 -71.14 -100.21 38.31
C THR A 250 -72.53 -100.35 38.93
N LYS A 251 -73.53 -99.61 38.42
CA LYS A 251 -74.92 -99.71 38.88
C LYS A 251 -75.52 -101.07 38.53
N VAL A 252 -75.31 -101.55 37.30
CA VAL A 252 -75.77 -102.87 36.86
C VAL A 252 -75.09 -103.97 37.67
N TYR A 253 -73.77 -103.88 37.90
CA TYR A 253 -73.03 -104.79 38.78
C TYR A 253 -73.64 -104.86 40.19
N ASN A 254 -73.88 -103.71 40.81
CA ASN A 254 -74.46 -103.67 42.16
C ASN A 254 -75.90 -104.19 42.20
N SER A 255 -76.69 -103.95 41.14
CA SER A 255 -78.05 -104.48 41.03
C SER A 255 -78.06 -106.01 40.96
N VAL A 256 -77.26 -106.58 40.05
CA VAL A 256 -77.11 -108.02 39.87
C VAL A 256 -76.56 -108.69 41.13
N ARG A 257 -75.54 -108.09 41.75
CA ARG A 257 -74.99 -108.57 43.03
C ARG A 257 -76.04 -108.61 44.13
N LYS A 258 -76.88 -107.58 44.26
CA LYS A 258 -77.98 -107.56 45.23
C LYS A 258 -79.03 -108.62 44.90
N ARG A 259 -79.44 -108.75 43.64
CA ARG A 259 -80.42 -109.76 43.17
C ARG A 259 -79.95 -111.18 43.51
N LEU A 260 -78.74 -111.54 43.09
CA LEU A 260 -78.18 -112.87 43.32
C LEU A 260 -77.97 -113.16 44.81
N LYS A 261 -77.53 -112.17 45.60
CA LYS A 261 -77.39 -112.33 47.07
C LYS A 261 -78.74 -112.57 47.76
N THR A 262 -79.83 -111.96 47.27
CA THR A 262 -81.17 -112.15 47.83
C THR A 262 -81.76 -113.49 47.44
N LEU A 263 -81.63 -113.90 46.18
CA LEU A 263 -82.20 -115.14 45.64
C LEU A 263 -81.43 -116.39 46.08
N TYR A 264 -80.10 -116.32 46.16
CA TYR A 264 -79.23 -117.47 46.42
C TYR A 264 -78.42 -117.28 47.71
N LYS A 265 -79.11 -117.32 48.87
CA LYS A 265 -78.51 -117.02 50.18
C LYS A 265 -77.40 -118.00 50.63
N ASN A 266 -77.38 -119.21 50.07
CA ASN A 266 -76.44 -120.28 50.45
C ASN A 266 -75.20 -120.34 49.56
N ILE A 267 -75.06 -119.45 48.56
CA ILE A 267 -73.98 -119.49 47.57
C ILE A 267 -73.12 -118.23 47.70
N SER A 268 -71.81 -118.42 47.87
CA SER A 268 -70.82 -117.33 47.85
C SER A 268 -70.22 -117.19 46.45
N ILE A 269 -70.55 -116.11 45.76
CA ILE A 269 -70.09 -115.84 44.39
C ILE A 269 -68.90 -114.87 44.42
N ASP A 270 -67.81 -115.21 43.72
CA ASP A 270 -66.62 -114.36 43.58
C ASP A 270 -66.92 -113.10 42.73
N LYS A 271 -66.23 -112.00 43.02
CA LYS A 271 -66.29 -110.76 42.25
C LYS A 271 -66.03 -110.96 40.75
N ARG A 272 -65.11 -111.85 40.37
CA ARG A 272 -64.81 -112.14 38.95
C ARG A 272 -65.98 -112.84 38.25
N ALA A 273 -66.69 -113.72 38.96
CA ALA A 273 -67.87 -114.40 38.42
C ALA A 273 -69.03 -113.44 38.17
N PHE A 274 -69.24 -112.43 39.01
CA PHE A 274 -70.23 -111.37 38.74
C PHE A 274 -69.89 -110.52 37.51
N ILE A 275 -68.60 -110.21 37.31
CA ILE A 275 -68.15 -109.45 36.12
C ILE A 275 -68.35 -110.29 34.87
N GLY A 276 -67.89 -111.55 34.88
CA GLY A 276 -68.10 -112.48 33.77
C GLY A 276 -69.59 -112.69 33.44
N PHE A 277 -70.45 -112.78 34.46
CA PHE A 277 -71.90 -112.88 34.27
C PHE A 277 -72.52 -111.66 33.59
N LEU A 278 -72.03 -110.45 33.87
CA LEU A 278 -72.55 -109.22 33.26
C LEU A 278 -72.24 -109.10 31.76
N ASP A 279 -71.10 -109.65 31.34
CA ASP A 279 -70.64 -109.65 29.95
C ASP A 279 -71.30 -110.76 29.09
N LEU A 280 -72.06 -111.68 29.71
CA LEU A 280 -72.84 -112.69 28.99
C LEU A 280 -74.04 -112.07 28.26
N THR A 281 -74.41 -112.66 27.11
CA THR A 281 -75.68 -112.37 26.43
C THR A 281 -76.88 -112.82 27.27
N GLU A 282 -78.06 -112.23 27.03
CA GLU A 282 -79.23 -112.48 27.89
C GLU A 282 -79.63 -113.96 27.95
N ASP A 283 -79.55 -114.70 26.84
CA ASP A 283 -79.79 -116.15 26.81
C ASP A 283 -78.81 -116.94 27.69
N MET A 284 -77.53 -116.53 27.69
CA MET A 284 -76.49 -117.16 28.50
C MET A 284 -76.61 -116.80 29.99
N LYS A 285 -77.09 -115.59 30.32
CA LYS A 285 -77.39 -115.19 31.71
C LYS A 285 -78.52 -116.04 32.30
N ILE A 286 -79.59 -116.27 31.55
CA ILE A 286 -80.73 -117.10 31.99
C ILE A 286 -80.26 -118.53 32.26
N LYS A 287 -79.52 -119.14 31.31
CA LYS A 287 -78.94 -120.48 31.51
C LYS A 287 -78.01 -120.56 32.71
N SER A 288 -77.19 -119.52 32.92
CA SER A 288 -76.27 -119.47 34.06
C SER A 288 -77.02 -119.38 35.39
N GLU A 289 -78.11 -118.60 35.47
CA GLU A 289 -78.95 -118.55 36.68
C GLU A 289 -79.70 -119.87 36.92
N GLU A 290 -80.14 -120.56 35.86
CA GLU A 290 -80.77 -121.89 35.98
C GLU A 290 -79.81 -122.93 36.58
N ILE A 291 -78.53 -122.90 36.16
CA ILE A 291 -77.49 -123.76 36.73
C ILE A 291 -77.26 -123.43 38.22
N ILE A 292 -77.21 -122.14 38.59
CA ILE A 292 -77.03 -121.70 39.98
C ILE A 292 -78.21 -122.16 40.87
N HIS A 293 -79.44 -122.18 40.35
CA HIS A 293 -80.60 -122.67 41.11
C HIS A 293 -80.59 -124.19 41.31
N LYS A 294 -79.93 -124.96 40.45
CA LYS A 294 -79.85 -126.43 40.56
C LYS A 294 -78.72 -126.92 41.49
N LEU A 295 -77.86 -126.02 41.98
CA LEU A 295 -76.79 -126.30 42.95
C LEU A 295 -77.29 -126.20 44.39
#